data_AF-A0A9D7P0P2-F1
#
_entry.id   AF-A0A9D7P0P2-F1
#
_cell.length_a   1.000
_cell.length_b   1.000
_cell.length_c   1.000
_cell.angle_alpha   90.00
_cell.angle_beta   90.00
_cell.angle_gamma   90.00
#
_symmetry.space_group_name_H-M   'P 1'
#
loop_
_entity.id
_entity.type
_entity.pdbx_description
1 polymer ?
#
loop_
_entity_poly.entity_id
_entity_poly.type
_entity_poly.pdbx_seq_one_letter_code
_entity_poly.pdbx_strand_id
1 'polypeptide(L)'
;MRTALVPGLRAYPQRGVAHTARARTPGLLLVDALLSNHAPFAQDFPGMEIVFSDMRGQVLASRLFLPHEYLDPPGLARAAMPPREPLSAHLEIVDPGEDATNYQLYLREIPPAAD
;
A
#
# COMPACT_ATOMS: atom_id res chain seq x y z
N MET A 1 -9.44 -26.92 -31.40
CA MET A 1 -8.27 -26.58 -30.57
C MET A 1 -8.63 -25.31 -29.81
N ARG A 2 -8.88 -25.40 -28.50
CA ARG A 2 -9.40 -24.29 -27.70
C ARG A 2 -8.21 -23.52 -27.12
N THR A 3 -8.08 -22.26 -27.52
CA THR A 3 -7.14 -21.29 -26.98
C THR A 3 -7.24 -21.25 -25.46
N ALA A 4 -6.19 -21.67 -24.76
CA ALA A 4 -6.07 -21.53 -23.32
C ALA A 4 -5.82 -20.05 -23.01
N LEU A 5 -6.91 -19.35 -22.68
CA LEU A 5 -6.89 -18.08 -21.98
C LEU A 5 -6.13 -18.32 -20.66
N VAL A 6 -4.98 -17.69 -20.46
CA VAL A 6 -4.32 -17.62 -19.14
C VAL A 6 -5.27 -16.94 -18.16
N PRO A 7 -5.90 -17.66 -17.20
CA PRO A 7 -6.85 -17.06 -16.28
C PRO A 7 -6.08 -16.60 -15.04
N GLY A 8 -5.28 -15.54 -15.19
CA GLY A 8 -4.30 -15.14 -14.18
C GLY A 8 -4.50 -13.75 -13.56
N LEU A 9 -5.06 -12.79 -14.30
CA LEU A 9 -5.29 -11.46 -13.75
C LEU A 9 -6.61 -11.46 -12.98
N ARG A 10 -6.59 -12.01 -11.75
CA ARG A 10 -7.55 -11.58 -10.73
C ARG A 10 -7.27 -10.11 -10.48
N ALA A 11 -7.98 -9.22 -11.17
CA ALA A 11 -8.03 -7.83 -10.77
C ALA A 11 -8.52 -7.81 -9.32
N TYR A 12 -7.62 -7.56 -8.38
CA TYR A 12 -7.96 -7.46 -6.97
C TYR A 12 -8.61 -6.09 -6.75
N PRO A 13 -9.93 -6.00 -6.49
CA PRO A 13 -10.51 -4.72 -6.10
C PRO A 13 -10.08 -4.43 -4.65
N GLN A 14 -8.82 -4.06 -4.47
CA GLN A 14 -8.28 -3.56 -3.21
C GLN A 14 -8.70 -2.10 -3.11
N ARG A 15 -9.78 -1.81 -2.38
CA ARG A 15 -10.02 -0.45 -1.89
C ARG A 15 -9.27 -0.32 -0.56
N GLY A 16 -8.00 0.07 -0.63
CA GLY A 16 -7.31 0.62 0.54
C GLY A 16 -7.93 1.98 0.84
N VAL A 17 -8.56 2.11 2.00
CA VAL A 17 -9.13 3.38 2.44
C VAL A 17 -8.18 3.94 3.50
N ALA A 18 -7.35 4.91 3.11
CA ALA A 18 -6.56 5.66 4.07
C ALA A 18 -7.52 6.58 4.84
N HIS A 19 -7.72 6.33 6.13
CA HIS A 19 -8.68 7.08 6.92
C HIS A 19 -8.08 8.39 7.45
N THR A 20 -6.77 8.46 7.69
CA THR A 20 -6.11 9.65 8.23
C THR A 20 -4.65 9.75 7.83
N ALA A 21 -4.28 10.75 7.02
CA ALA A 21 -2.91 11.23 6.90
C ALA A 21 -2.77 12.47 7.79
N ARG A 22 -1.90 12.44 8.80
CA ARG A 22 -1.64 13.59 9.70
C ARG A 22 -0.13 13.74 9.86
N ALA A 23 0.42 14.87 9.39
CA ALA A 23 1.75 15.30 9.80
C ALA A 23 1.74 15.59 11.31
N ARG A 24 2.30 14.69 12.12
CA ARG A 24 2.44 14.88 13.58
C ARG A 24 3.81 15.45 13.97
N THR A 25 4.78 15.42 13.07
CA THR A 25 6.18 15.77 13.36
C THR A 25 6.69 16.74 12.30
N PRO A 26 7.42 17.81 12.65
CA PRO A 26 8.05 18.67 11.65
C PRO A 26 9.00 17.83 10.79
N GLY A 27 8.71 17.74 9.49
CA GLY A 27 9.50 16.95 8.53
C GLY A 27 9.12 15.46 8.40
N LEU A 28 8.07 14.97 9.09
CA LEU A 28 7.53 13.62 8.83
C LEU A 28 6.01 13.60 8.69
N LEU A 29 5.55 12.93 7.64
CA LEU A 29 4.17 12.61 7.38
C LEU A 29 3.88 11.19 7.92
N LEU A 30 2.98 11.10 8.89
CA LEU A 30 2.45 9.82 9.37
C LEU A 30 1.12 9.55 8.68
N VAL A 31 1.02 8.39 8.04
CA VAL A 31 -0.22 7.94 7.40
C VAL A 31 -0.68 6.67 8.06
N ASP A 32 -1.85 6.75 8.70
CA ASP A 32 -2.54 5.60 9.26
C ASP A 32 -3.58 5.13 8.23
N ALA A 33 -3.37 3.93 7.71
CA ALA A 33 -4.27 3.29 6.76
C ALA A 33 -4.84 2.00 7.35
N LEU A 34 -6.08 1.69 7.00
CA LEU A 34 -6.70 0.41 7.33
C LEU A 34 -6.83 -0.38 6.04
N LEU A 35 -6.06 -1.46 5.97
CA LEU A 35 -6.06 -2.36 4.83
C LEU A 35 -6.98 -3.54 5.13
N SER A 36 -8.06 -3.66 4.37
CA SER A 36 -9.03 -4.75 4.56
C SER A 36 -9.14 -5.58 3.29
N ASN A 37 -8.90 -6.89 3.43
CA ASN A 37 -9.11 -7.82 2.34
C ASN A 37 -10.62 -8.09 2.16
N HIS A 38 -11.24 -7.49 1.14
CA HIS A 38 -12.65 -7.71 0.81
C HIS A 38 -12.91 -9.00 0.00
N ALA A 39 -11.87 -9.72 -0.43
CA ALA A 39 -12.04 -10.98 -1.13
C ALA A 39 -12.43 -12.10 -0.16
N PRO A 40 -13.11 -13.16 -0.64
CA PRO A 40 -13.48 -14.31 0.19
C PRO A 40 -12.31 -15.27 0.46
N PHE A 41 -11.09 -14.94 0.02
CA PHE A 41 -9.90 -15.77 0.14
C PHE A 41 -8.71 -14.96 0.66
N ALA A 42 -7.72 -15.64 1.26
CA ALA A 42 -6.50 -14.99 1.73
C ALA A 42 -5.68 -14.44 0.55
N GLN A 43 -5.12 -13.24 0.71
CA GLN A 43 -4.33 -12.57 -0.32
C GLN A 43 -2.95 -12.20 0.22
N ASP A 44 -1.94 -12.19 -0.64
CA ASP A 44 -0.64 -11.65 -0.28
C ASP A 44 -0.72 -10.17 0.08
N PHE A 45 0.26 -9.72 0.85
CA PHE A 45 0.37 -8.33 1.25
C PHE A 45 0.87 -7.49 0.06
N PRO A 46 0.09 -6.50 -0.41
CA PRO A 46 0.51 -5.62 -1.49
C PRO A 46 1.56 -4.64 -0.99
N GLY A 47 2.52 -4.31 -1.83
CA GLY A 47 3.34 -3.12 -1.61
C GLY A 47 2.49 -1.86 -1.66
N MET A 48 2.81 -0.89 -0.81
CA MET A 48 2.16 0.42 -0.84
C MET A 48 3.13 1.44 -1.42
N GLU A 49 2.85 1.91 -2.63
CA GLU A 49 3.65 2.93 -3.27
C GLU A 49 3.01 4.29 -3.04
N ILE A 50 3.71 5.17 -2.32
CA ILE A 50 3.32 6.57 -2.20
C ILE A 50 4.12 7.41 -3.18
N VAL A 51 3.44 8.31 -3.88
CA VAL A 51 4.04 9.26 -4.81
C VAL A 51 3.66 10.66 -4.37
N PHE A 52 4.67 11.47 -4.05
CA PHE A 52 4.53 12.87 -3.73
C PHE A 52 4.65 13.71 -4.99
N SER A 53 3.73 14.63 -5.15
CA SER A 53 3.72 15.56 -6.26
C SER A 53 3.53 17.00 -5.77
N ASP A 54 4.17 17.93 -6.46
CA ASP A 54 3.90 19.36 -6.28
C ASP A 54 2.50 19.72 -6.81
N MET A 55 2.02 20.93 -6.52
CA MET A 55 0.80 21.54 -7.04
C MET A 55 0.69 21.49 -8.58
N ARG A 56 1.82 21.40 -9.28
CA ARG A 56 1.89 21.24 -10.75
C ARG A 56 1.76 19.79 -11.23
N GLY A 57 1.64 18.82 -10.32
CA GLY A 57 1.61 17.39 -10.63
C GLY A 57 2.98 16.79 -10.96
N GLN A 58 4.07 17.51 -10.69
CA GLN A 58 5.43 16.97 -10.86
C GLN A 58 5.77 16.07 -9.69
N VAL A 59 6.18 14.83 -9.98
CA VAL A 59 6.61 13.89 -8.94
C VAL A 59 7.90 14.39 -8.31
N LEU A 60 7.85 14.68 -7.01
CA LEU A 60 9.00 15.11 -6.22
C LEU A 60 9.73 13.91 -5.61
N ALA A 61 8.96 12.93 -5.14
CA ALA A 61 9.48 11.73 -4.52
C ALA A 61 8.49 10.56 -4.68
N SER A 62 9.01 9.33 -4.67
CA SER A 62 8.20 8.13 -4.59
C SER A 62 8.84 7.14 -3.64
N ARG A 63 8.03 6.41 -2.87
CA ARG A 63 8.51 5.38 -1.96
C ARG A 63 7.59 4.19 -1.99
N LEU A 64 8.16 3.02 -2.23
CA LEU A 64 7.48 1.73 -2.11
C LEU A 64 7.72 1.20 -0.70
N PHE A 65 6.64 1.02 0.05
CA PHE A 65 6.64 0.38 1.35
C PHE A 65 6.35 -1.11 1.17
N LEU A 66 7.27 -1.93 1.65
CA LEU A 66 7.08 -3.36 1.71
C LEU A 66 6.16 -3.72 2.88
N PRO A 67 5.51 -4.91 2.88
CA PRO A 67 4.67 -5.37 3.97
C PRO A 67 5.33 -5.26 5.35
N HIS A 68 6.64 -5.50 5.43
CA HIS A 68 7.38 -5.38 6.68
C HIS A 68 7.68 -3.95 7.14
N GLU A 69 7.50 -2.96 6.27
CA GLU A 69 7.69 -1.55 6.61
C GLU A 69 6.39 -0.89 7.10
N TYR A 70 5.22 -1.36 6.64
CA TYR A 70 3.94 -0.77 7.03
C TYR A 70 3.11 -1.62 8.00
N LEU A 71 3.38 -2.93 8.11
CA LEU A 71 2.67 -3.82 9.04
C LEU A 71 3.38 -3.91 10.38
N ASP A 72 2.59 -3.96 11.43
CA ASP A 72 3.09 -4.31 12.76
C ASP A 72 3.60 -5.77 12.82
N PRO A 73 4.49 -6.11 13.77
CA PRO A 73 4.94 -7.49 14.02
C PRO A 73 3.83 -8.57 14.04
N PRO A 74 2.65 -8.36 14.67
CA PRO A 74 1.54 -9.31 14.59
C PRO A 74 0.91 -9.44 13.19
N GLY A 75 0.98 -8.40 12.35
CA GLY A 75 0.58 -8.45 10.94
C GLY A 75 1.58 -9.24 10.10
N LEU A 76 2.87 -9.03 10.36
CA LEU A 76 3.98 -9.74 9.70
C LEU A 76 4.07 -11.23 10.05
N ALA A 77 3.64 -11.61 11.26
CA ALA A 77 3.55 -13.01 11.66
C ALA A 77 2.55 -13.81 10.80
N ARG A 78 1.70 -13.13 10.01
CA ARG A 78 0.75 -13.76 9.10
C ARG A 78 1.44 -13.98 7.76
N ALA A 79 1.26 -15.15 7.17
CA ALA A 79 1.75 -15.42 5.82
C ALA A 79 0.95 -14.67 4.74
N ALA A 80 -0.32 -14.32 5.02
CA ALA A 80 -1.21 -13.65 4.08
C ALA A 80 -2.32 -12.86 4.82
N MET A 81 -2.94 -11.90 4.14
CA MET A 81 -4.10 -11.17 4.64
C MET A 81 -5.34 -12.05 4.70
N PRO A 82 -5.94 -12.27 5.89
CA PRO A 82 -7.17 -13.03 6.01
C PRO A 82 -8.36 -12.28 5.39
N PRO A 83 -9.35 -13.01 4.85
CA PRO A 83 -10.54 -12.38 4.29
C PRO A 83 -11.37 -11.70 5.39
N ARG A 84 -11.88 -10.51 5.09
CA ARG A 84 -12.78 -9.71 5.94
C ARG A 84 -12.17 -9.20 7.25
N GLU A 85 -10.85 -9.24 7.38
CA GLU A 85 -10.17 -8.70 8.55
C GLU A 85 -9.39 -7.42 8.19
N PRO A 86 -9.62 -6.31 8.91
CA PRO A 86 -8.82 -5.11 8.75
C PRO A 86 -7.45 -5.28 9.43
N LEU A 87 -6.39 -4.91 8.73
CA LEU A 87 -5.07 -4.69 9.29
C LEU A 87 -4.76 -3.19 9.34
N SER A 88 -4.21 -2.76 10.46
CA SER A 88 -3.61 -1.44 10.58
C SER A 88 -2.29 -1.41 9.81
N ALA A 89 -2.12 -0.37 9.00
CA ALA A 89 -0.90 -0.06 8.31
C ALA A 89 -0.42 1.33 8.74
N HIS A 90 0.82 1.40 9.20
CA HIS A 90 1.45 2.63 9.67
C HIS A 90 2.58 2.98 8.71
N LEU A 91 2.44 4.07 7.97
CA LEU A 91 3.47 4.54 7.05
C LEU A 91 4.14 5.77 7.63
N GLU A 92 5.45 5.65 7.82
CA GLU A 92 6.31 6.75 8.27
C GLU A 92 7.08 7.29 7.06
N ILE A 93 6.73 8.51 6.65
CA ILE A 93 7.34 9.13 5.48
C ILE A 93 8.05 10.39 5.89
N VAL A 94 9.30 10.53 5.43
CA VAL A 94 10.03 11.79 5.56
C VAL A 94 9.41 12.77 4.58
N ASP A 95 8.92 13.89 5.11
CA ASP A 95 8.35 14.97 4.32
C ASP A 95 9.45 15.52 3.41
N PRO A 96 9.30 15.47 2.07
CA PRO A 96 10.34 15.91 1.15
C PRO A 96 10.48 17.44 1.10
N GLY A 97 9.68 18.18 1.89
CA GLY A 97 9.67 19.63 1.96
C GLY A 97 8.29 20.23 1.65
N GLU A 98 8.19 21.54 1.84
CA GLU A 98 6.98 22.36 1.65
C GLU A 98 6.38 22.28 0.23
N ASP A 99 7.15 21.87 -0.78
CA ASP A 99 6.69 21.67 -2.15
C ASP A 99 5.78 20.44 -2.34
N ALA A 100 5.78 19.46 -1.44
CA ALA A 100 4.96 18.24 -1.59
C ALA A 100 3.52 18.41 -1.10
N THR A 101 2.77 19.28 -1.79
CA THR A 101 1.39 19.59 -1.43
C THR A 101 0.40 18.47 -1.78
N ASN A 102 0.75 17.54 -2.68
CA ASN A 102 -0.13 16.45 -3.10
C ASN A 102 0.54 15.07 -2.93
N TYR A 103 -0.26 14.06 -2.57
CA TYR A 103 0.20 12.68 -2.45
C TYR A 103 -0.81 11.70 -3.06
N GLN A 104 -0.29 10.62 -3.64
CA GLN A 104 -1.09 9.53 -4.18
C GLN A 104 -0.57 8.19 -3.66
N LEU A 105 -1.48 7.35 -3.18
CA LEU A 105 -1.19 6.02 -2.69
C LEU A 105 -1.66 4.99 -3.71
N TYR A 106 -0.76 4.13 -4.14
CA TYR A 106 -1.00 3.04 -5.06
C TYR A 106 -0.72 1.71 -4.37
N LEU A 107 -1.64 0.76 -4.53
CA LEU A 107 -1.45 -0.61 -4.09
C LEU A 107 -0.77 -1.36 -5.24
N ARG A 108 0.44 -1.86 -5.00
CA ARG A 108 1.25 -2.59 -5.96
C ARG A 108 1.31 -4.04 -5.52
N GLU A 109 1.09 -4.98 -6.43
CA GLU A 109 1.36 -6.38 -6.13
C GLU A 109 2.88 -6.57 -6.08
N ILE A 110 3.37 -7.16 -5.00
CA ILE A 110 4.76 -7.60 -4.94
C ILE A 110 4.72 -9.06 -5.36
N PRO A 111 5.24 -9.41 -6.55
CA PRO A 111 5.29 -10.80 -6.95
C PRO A 111 6.07 -11.58 -5.88
N PRO A 112 5.58 -12.75 -5.45
CA PRO A 112 6.38 -13.62 -4.60
C PRO A 112 7.69 -13.84 -5.34
N ALA A 113 8.82 -13.61 -4.65
CA ALA A 113 10.13 -13.82 -5.23
C ALA A 113 10.12 -15.20 -5.91
N ALA A 114 10.22 -15.21 -7.23
CA ALA A 114 10.29 -16.44 -7.98
C ALA A 114 11.53 -17.17 -7.48
N ASP A 115 11.34 -18.33 -6.85
CA ASP A 115 12.39 -19.26 -6.45
C ASP A 115 13.24 -19.67 -7.66
#